data_AF-A0A382BSP8-F1
#
_entry.id   AF-A0A382BSP8-F1
#
_cell.length_a   1.000
_cell.length_b   1.000
_cell.length_c   1.000
_cell.angle_alpha   90.00
_cell.angle_beta   90.00
_cell.angle_gamma   90.00
#
_symmetry.space_group_name_H-M   'P 1'
#
loop_
_entity.id
_entity.type
_entity.pdbx_description
1 polymer ?
#
loop_
_entity_poly.entity_id
_entity_poly.type
_entity_poly.pdbx_seq_one_letter_code
_entity_poly.pdbx_strand_id
1 'polypeptide(L)' 'MEADYPILSDPSKETAKKYGVVTSLRPFPHRWTFYIGKDGRILKIDKKVSAAKDGANAAKTLKELGVGLK' A
#
# COMPACT_ATOMS: atom_id res chain seq x y z
N MET A 1 -22.20 -3.14 1.47
CA MET A 1 -20.78 -3.57 1.56
C MET A 1 -20.08 -2.51 2.36
N GLU A 2 -19.65 -2.86 3.57
CA GLU A 2 -18.84 -2.02 4.45
C GLU A 2 -17.46 -2.68 4.54
N ALA A 3 -16.41 -1.87 4.53
CA ALA A 3 -15.05 -2.39 4.71
C ALA A 3 -14.71 -2.32 6.19
N ASP A 4 -14.17 -3.41 6.74
CA ASP A 4 -13.71 -3.47 8.15
C ASP A 4 -12.39 -2.70 8.39
N TYR A 5 -12.00 -1.84 7.44
CA TYR A 5 -10.77 -1.07 7.45
C TYR A 5 -10.99 0.32 6.83
N PRO A 6 -10.21 1.34 7.25
CA PRO A 6 -10.38 2.70 6.78
C PRO A 6 -9.97 2.85 5.30
N ILE A 7 -10.76 3.62 4.55
CA ILE A 7 -10.39 4.12 3.22
C ILE A 7 -10.02 5.59 3.38
N LEU A 8 -8.76 5.92 3.09
CA LEU A 8 -8.23 7.27 3.28
C LEU A 8 -8.43 8.12 2.01
N SER A 9 -8.81 9.38 2.22
CA SER A 9 -8.91 10.39 1.16
C SER A 9 -7.68 11.31 1.21
N ASP A 10 -7.04 11.54 0.05
CA ASP A 10 -5.90 12.47 -0.10
C ASP A 10 -6.21 13.54 -1.16
N PRO A 11 -7.11 14.52 -0.90
CA PRO A 11 -7.52 15.52 -1.90
C PRO A 11 -6.38 16.42 -2.37
N SER A 12 -5.41 16.73 -1.48
CA SER A 12 -4.26 17.57 -1.79
C SER A 12 -3.18 16.83 -2.61
N LYS A 13 -3.24 15.50 -2.66
CA LYS A 13 -2.25 14.60 -3.28
C LYS A 13 -0.87 14.68 -2.64
N GLU A 14 -0.73 15.31 -1.48
CA GLU A 14 0.57 15.50 -0.84
C GLU A 14 1.16 14.17 -0.40
N THR A 15 0.34 13.29 0.19
CA THR A 15 0.77 11.97 0.62
C THR A 15 1.13 11.12 -0.58
N ALA A 16 0.28 11.11 -1.62
CA ALA A 16 0.53 10.38 -2.84
C ALA A 16 1.83 10.81 -3.56
N LYS A 17 2.16 12.11 -3.54
CA LYS A 17 3.45 12.62 -4.05
C LYS A 17 4.63 12.19 -3.18
N LYS A 18 4.52 12.25 -1.85
CA LYS A 18 5.58 11.81 -0.91
C LYS A 18 5.91 10.33 -1.07
N TYR A 19 4.89 9.49 -1.30
CA TYR A 19 5.07 8.06 -1.59
C TYR A 19 5.52 7.78 -3.03
N GLY A 20 5.65 8.81 -3.88
CA GLY A 20 6.08 8.69 -5.27
C GLY A 20 5.08 7.97 -6.18
N VAL A 21 3.84 7.76 -5.72
CA VAL A 21 2.79 7.12 -6.53
C VAL A 21 2.12 8.10 -7.48
N VAL A 22 2.17 9.39 -7.19
CA VAL A 22 1.76 10.49 -8.10
C VAL A 22 3.00 11.25 -8.53
N THR A 23 3.12 11.49 -9.84
CA THR A 23 4.26 12.20 -10.44
C THR A 23 3.77 13.39 -11.26
N SER A 24 4.69 14.26 -11.70
CA SER A 24 4.35 15.38 -12.59
C SER A 24 3.71 14.92 -13.91
N LEU A 25 4.07 13.72 -14.38
CA LEU A 25 3.55 13.12 -15.61
C LEU A 25 2.25 12.32 -15.39
N ARG A 26 1.89 12.00 -14.15
CA ARG A 26 0.73 11.15 -13.83
C ARG A 26 -0.10 11.72 -12.68
N PRO A 27 -1.31 12.25 -12.96
CA PRO A 27 -2.12 12.94 -11.95
C PRO A 27 -2.85 12.01 -10.98
N PHE A 28 -2.80 10.69 -11.23
CA PHE A 28 -3.43 9.64 -10.43
C PHE A 28 -2.39 8.67 -9.86
N PRO A 29 -2.59 8.15 -8.64
CA PRO A 29 -1.64 7.24 -8.02
C PRO A 29 -1.45 5.96 -8.82
N HIS A 30 -0.21 5.49 -8.89
CA HIS A 30 0.08 4.11 -9.27
C HIS A 30 -0.52 3.14 -8.25
N ARG A 31 -1.00 1.99 -8.73
CA ARG A 31 -1.51 0.92 -7.85
C ARG A 31 -0.32 0.15 -7.27
N TRP A 32 0.20 0.61 -6.14
CA TRP A 32 1.29 -0.02 -5.40
C TRP A 32 0.84 -0.34 -3.99
N THR A 33 1.43 -1.39 -3.41
CA THR A 33 1.17 -1.82 -2.04
C THR A 33 2.44 -1.66 -1.22
N PHE A 34 2.37 -0.87 -0.15
CA PHE A 34 3.49 -0.61 0.76
C PHE A 34 3.30 -1.44 2.03
N TYR A 35 4.30 -2.24 2.38
CA TYR A 35 4.32 -3.01 3.62
C TYR A 35 5.21 -2.26 4.61
N ILE A 36 4.63 -1.79 5.71
CA ILE A 36 5.29 -0.94 6.70
C ILE A 36 5.40 -1.72 8.02
N GLY A 37 6.60 -1.76 8.58
CA GLY A 37 6.89 -2.40 9.87
C GLY A 37 6.29 -1.61 11.04
N LYS A 38 6.21 -2.26 12.21
CA LYS A 38 5.71 -1.63 13.45
C LYS A 38 6.58 -0.46 13.92
N ASP A 39 7.82 -0.37 13.42
CA ASP A 39 8.76 0.72 13.64
C ASP A 39 8.60 1.87 12.62
N GLY A 40 7.61 1.81 11.73
CA GLY A 40 7.34 2.82 10.71
C GLY A 40 8.22 2.73 9.46
N ARG A 41 9.10 1.72 9.35
CA ARG A 41 9.97 1.56 8.17
C ARG A 41 9.25 0.79 7.07
N ILE A 42 9.49 1.17 5.81
CA ILE A 42 9.01 0.41 4.66
C ILE A 42 9.84 -0.88 4.54
N LEU A 43 9.17 -2.02 4.63
CA LEU A 43 9.77 -3.35 4.50
C LEU A 43 9.77 -3.84 3.05
N LYS A 44 8.71 -3.51 2.29
CA LYS A 44 8.56 -3.88 0.88
C LYS A 44 7.63 -2.92 0.16
N ILE A 45 7.89 -2.72 -1.14
CA ILE A 45 7.01 -2.01 -2.06
C ILE A 45 6.68 -2.95 -3.20
N ASP A 46 5.42 -3.37 -3.32
CA ASP A 46 4.93 -4.13 -4.47
C ASP A 46 4.36 -3.18 -5.53
N LYS A 47 4.97 -3.18 -6.71
CA LYS A 47 4.58 -2.34 -7.85
C LYS A 47 3.80 -3.10 -8.92
N LYS A 48 3.69 -4.44 -8.82
CA LYS A 48 3.06 -5.32 -9.82
C LYS A 48 1.72 -5.85 -9.29
N VAL A 49 0.91 -4.93 -8.78
CA VAL A 49 -0.35 -5.26 -8.11
C VAL A 49 -1.46 -5.56 -9.11
N SER A 50 -2.15 -6.68 -8.90
CA SER A 50 -3.42 -7.01 -9.57
C SER A 50 -4.57 -6.92 -8.58
N ALA A 51 -5.56 -6.07 -8.87
CA ALA A 51 -6.67 -5.80 -7.95
C ALA A 51 -7.40 -7.06 -7.49
N ALA A 52 -7.55 -8.05 -8.37
CA ALA A 52 -8.26 -9.29 -8.06
C ALA A 52 -7.48 -10.22 -7.10
N LYS A 53 -6.16 -10.08 -7.00
CA LYS A 53 -5.29 -10.98 -6.22
C LYS A 53 -4.63 -10.31 -5.03
N ASP A 54 -4.73 -8.99 -4.91
CA ASP A 54 -3.94 -8.21 -3.98
C ASP A 54 -4.22 -8.57 -2.51
N GLY A 55 -5.48 -8.81 -2.15
CA GLY A 55 -5.83 -9.20 -0.77
C GLY A 55 -5.10 -10.47 -0.30
N ALA A 56 -5.10 -11.53 -1.13
CA ALA A 56 -4.40 -12.77 -0.81
C ALA A 56 -2.87 -12.60 -0.84
N ASN A 57 -2.35 -11.82 -1.80
CA ASN A 57 -0.92 -11.54 -1.91
C ASN A 57 -0.40 -10.72 -0.72
N ALA A 58 -1.21 -9.79 -0.21
CA ALA A 58 -0.89 -8.98 0.96
C ALA A 58 -0.76 -9.83 2.21
N ALA A 59 -1.74 -10.71 2.46
CA ALA A 59 -1.68 -11.65 3.59
C ALA A 59 -0.45 -12.57 3.51
N LYS A 60 -0.15 -13.13 2.33
CA LYS A 60 1.03 -13.96 2.11
C LYS A 60 2.33 -13.18 2.36
N THR A 61 2.43 -11.97 1.81
CA THR A 61 3.62 -11.12 1.96
C THR A 61 3.83 -10.71 3.42
N LEU A 62 2.78 -10.34 4.15
CA LEU A 62 2.91 -9.99 5.58
C LEU A 62 3.42 -11.16 6.42
N LYS A 63 2.96 -12.39 6.11
CA LYS A 63 3.47 -13.61 6.75
C LYS A 63 4.95 -13.85 6.44
N GLU A 64 5.36 -13.68 5.19
CA GLU A 64 6.78 -13.79 4.77
C GLU A 64 7.67 -12.73 5.44
N LEU A 65 7.14 -11.51 5.64
CA LEU A 65 7.84 -10.42 6.32
C LEU A 65 7.83 -10.54 7.85
N GLY A 66 7.14 -11.54 8.42
CA GLY A 66 7.03 -11.74 9.86
C GLY A 66 6.23 -10.66 10.60
N VAL A 67 5.43 -9.86 9.88
CA VAL A 67 4.64 -8.78 10.48
C VAL A 67 3.38 -9.38 11.10
N GLY A 68 3.26 -9.32 12.43
CA GLY A 68 2.08 -9.82 13.16
C GLY A 68 2.20 -11.25 13.69
N LEU A 69 3.37 -11.89 13.54
CA LEU A 69 3.72 -13.10 14.30
C LEU A 69 4.18 -12.69 15.70
N LYS A 70 3.24 -12.51 16.62
CA LYS A 70 3.51 -12.46 18.06
C LYS A 70 2.32 -12.99 18.82
#